data_AF-A0A4V2JDF8-F1
#
_entry.id   AF-A0A4V2JDF8-F1
#
_cell.length_a   1.000
_cell.length_b   1.000
_cell.length_c   1.000
_cell.angle_alpha   90.00
_cell.angle_beta   90.00
_cell.angle_gamma   90.00
#
_symmetry.space_group_name_H-M   'P 1'
#
loop_
_entity.id
_entity.type
_entity.pdbx_description
1 polymer ?
#
loop_
_entity_poly.entity_id
_entity_poly.type
_entity_poly.pdbx_seq_one_letter_code
_entity_poly.pdbx_strand_id
1 'polypeptide(L)'
;MAQGMSFRTAITLIVCGYALLAAVLVFGAGHDLWRPVSHYTPQVSWLFPNTTAVRTAALSADGAFGTAGMYALLAAVSLGLIAALAAGGFAWGVLFKSETELGLDKAVSYATILALLYAVGKTTEVLMHALAANMPSGGIQAMPGLWFATLIPSAAILSRLAALVAHDLGVFVVLAVEGEPAALSAFAARSEERRGADSLEAKLARRMTRLRKTA
;
A
#
# COMPACT_ATOMS: atom_id res chain seq x y z
N MET A 1 -0.59 31.59 14.34
CA MET A 1 -0.76 30.13 14.58
C MET A 1 -0.07 29.42 13.43
N ALA A 2 1.05 28.74 13.66
CA ALA A 2 1.66 27.94 12.61
C ALA A 2 0.67 26.84 12.24
N GLN A 3 0.17 26.84 11.00
CA GLN A 3 -0.64 25.74 10.48
C GLN A 3 0.24 24.49 10.50
N GLY A 4 0.04 23.64 11.50
CA GLY A 4 0.69 22.34 11.58
C GLY A 4 0.38 21.55 10.31
N MET A 5 1.39 20.90 9.74
CA MET A 5 1.24 20.07 8.56
C MET A 5 0.23 18.95 8.85
N SER A 6 -0.81 18.80 8.01
CA SER A 6 -1.79 17.73 8.19
C SER A 6 -1.16 16.36 7.96
N PHE A 7 -1.69 15.33 8.63
CA PHE A 7 -1.22 13.94 8.51
C PHE A 7 -1.18 13.49 7.04
N ARG A 8 -2.24 13.80 6.27
CA ARG A 8 -2.30 13.54 4.83
C ARG A 8 -1.16 14.18 4.04
N THR A 9 -0.83 15.43 4.34
CA THR A 9 0.25 16.15 3.67
C THR A 9 1.59 15.53 4.03
N ALA A 10 1.83 15.22 5.31
CA ALA A 10 3.05 14.56 5.76
C ALA A 10 3.27 13.20 5.07
N ILE A 11 2.26 12.34 5.05
CA ILE A 11 2.34 11.03 4.37
C ILE A 11 2.58 11.21 2.87
N THR A 12 1.91 12.17 2.23
CA THR A 12 2.09 12.43 0.80
C THR A 12 3.53 12.87 0.50
N LEU A 13 4.11 13.75 1.33
CA LEU A 13 5.50 14.17 1.17
C LEU A 13 6.49 13.02 1.36
N ILE A 14 6.29 12.17 2.38
CA ILE A 14 7.16 11.00 2.62
C ILE A 14 7.12 10.05 1.41
N VAL A 15 5.92 9.77 0.90
CA VAL A 15 5.73 8.85 -0.23
C VAL A 15 6.30 9.43 -1.53
N CYS A 16 6.10 10.72 -1.80
CA CYS A 16 6.72 11.41 -2.95
C CYS A 16 8.25 11.44 -2.82
N GLY A 17 8.78 11.71 -1.63
CA GLY A 17 10.21 11.69 -1.35
C GLY A 17 10.82 10.31 -1.58
N TYR A 18 10.17 9.25 -1.09
CA TYR A 18 10.55 7.88 -1.39
C TYR A 18 10.55 7.61 -2.90
N ALA A 19 9.48 7.97 -3.62
CA ALA A 19 9.37 7.68 -5.05
C ALA A 19 10.47 8.39 -5.85
N LEU A 20 10.77 9.65 -5.51
CA LEU A 20 11.85 10.41 -6.13
C LEU A 20 13.22 9.79 -5.84
N LEU A 21 13.51 9.50 -4.57
CA LEU A 21 14.80 8.90 -4.18
C LEU A 21 15.00 7.52 -4.80
N ALA A 22 13.97 6.69 -4.83
CA ALA A 22 14.00 5.38 -5.47
C ALA A 22 14.21 5.50 -6.98
N ALA A 23 13.53 6.45 -7.65
CA ALA A 23 13.71 6.69 -9.08
C ALA A 23 15.13 7.18 -9.41
N VAL A 24 15.67 8.11 -8.62
CA VAL A 24 17.06 8.59 -8.76
C VAL A 24 18.05 7.45 -8.54
N LEU A 25 17.83 6.61 -7.53
CA LEU A 25 18.68 5.44 -7.27
C LEU A 25 18.67 4.47 -8.46
N VAL A 26 17.49 4.13 -8.98
CA VAL A 26 17.36 3.24 -10.14
C VAL A 26 18.00 3.85 -11.38
N PHE A 27 17.82 5.14 -11.63
CA PHE A 27 18.41 5.80 -12.79
C PHE A 27 19.93 5.95 -12.68
N GLY A 28 20.44 6.22 -11.47
CA GLY A 28 21.87 6.45 -11.23
C GLY A 28 22.70 5.18 -11.07
N ALA A 29 22.12 4.11 -10.52
CA ALA A 29 22.81 2.84 -10.24
C ALA A 29 22.34 1.67 -11.10
N GLY A 30 21.25 1.84 -11.85
CA GLY A 30 20.71 0.80 -12.71
C GLY A 30 21.49 0.69 -14.02
N HIS A 31 22.10 -0.47 -14.24
CA HIS A 31 22.75 -0.81 -15.50
C HIS A 31 21.91 -1.81 -16.29
N ASP A 32 21.88 -1.64 -17.61
CA ASP A 32 21.21 -2.54 -18.56
C ASP A 32 19.75 -2.87 -18.21
N LEU A 33 19.02 -1.91 -17.62
CA LEU A 33 17.65 -2.10 -17.14
C LEU A 33 16.65 -2.50 -18.24
N TRP A 34 16.98 -2.23 -19.50
CA TRP A 34 16.17 -2.58 -20.67
C TRP A 34 16.63 -3.87 -21.34
N ARG A 35 17.79 -4.41 -20.94
CA ARG A 35 18.29 -5.68 -21.45
C ARG A 35 17.45 -6.80 -20.86
N PRO A 36 16.86 -7.67 -21.69
CA PRO A 36 16.12 -8.83 -21.20
C PRO A 36 17.05 -9.81 -20.49
N VAL A 37 16.64 -10.26 -19.31
CA VAL A 37 17.33 -11.32 -18.57
C VAL A 37 16.89 -12.67 -19.14
N SER A 38 17.84 -13.45 -19.64
CA SER A 38 17.58 -14.82 -20.07
C SER A 38 17.15 -15.65 -18.85
N HIS A 39 16.07 -16.43 -18.93
CA HIS A 39 15.50 -17.23 -17.81
C HIS A 39 14.61 -16.49 -16.79
N TYR A 40 14.16 -15.27 -17.07
CA TYR A 40 13.19 -14.62 -16.21
C TYR A 40 11.85 -15.35 -16.24
N THR A 41 11.45 -15.95 -15.12
CA THR A 41 10.08 -16.46 -15.00
C THR A 41 9.11 -15.28 -14.94
N PRO A 42 7.99 -15.33 -15.68
CA PRO A 42 6.94 -14.35 -15.50
C PRO A 42 6.43 -14.43 -14.06
N GLN A 43 6.38 -13.28 -13.41
CA GLN A 43 5.93 -13.14 -12.03
C GLN A 43 4.91 -12.03 -12.00
N VAL A 44 3.84 -12.21 -11.22
CA VAL A 44 2.69 -11.31 -11.32
C VAL A 44 2.77 -10.10 -10.40
N SER A 45 3.54 -10.19 -9.32
CA SER A 45 3.63 -9.10 -8.36
C SER A 45 4.88 -9.20 -7.51
N TRP A 46 5.52 -8.06 -7.28
CA TRP A 46 6.65 -7.93 -6.34
C TRP A 46 6.23 -8.12 -4.87
N LEU A 47 4.93 -8.11 -4.57
CA LEU A 47 4.39 -8.34 -3.22
C LEU A 47 4.33 -9.83 -2.85
N PHE A 48 4.49 -10.74 -3.82
CA PHE A 48 4.51 -12.16 -3.50
C PHE A 48 5.80 -12.53 -2.75
N PRO A 49 5.72 -13.40 -1.73
CA PRO A 49 6.86 -13.72 -0.87
C PRO A 49 8.10 -14.19 -1.62
N ASN A 50 7.89 -14.93 -2.73
CA ASN A 50 8.97 -15.55 -3.49
C ASN A 50 9.49 -14.68 -4.65
N THR A 51 8.77 -13.63 -5.04
CA THR A 51 9.10 -12.86 -6.24
C THR A 51 10.48 -12.22 -6.15
N THR A 52 10.82 -11.64 -4.99
CA THR A 52 12.13 -11.03 -4.79
C THR A 52 13.25 -12.06 -4.91
N ALA A 53 13.12 -13.20 -4.23
CA ALA A 53 14.14 -14.25 -4.26
C ALA A 53 14.36 -14.85 -5.66
N VAL A 54 13.27 -15.16 -6.38
CA VAL A 54 13.35 -15.72 -7.73
C VAL A 54 14.09 -14.77 -8.69
N ARG A 55 13.92 -13.46 -8.49
CA ARG A 55 14.42 -12.46 -9.42
C ARG A 55 15.82 -12.00 -9.16
N THR A 56 16.17 -11.88 -7.88
CA THR A 56 17.56 -11.68 -7.50
C THR A 56 18.39 -12.87 -7.96
N ALA A 57 17.87 -14.11 -7.85
CA ALA A 57 18.52 -15.30 -8.38
C ALA A 57 18.69 -15.24 -9.90
N ALA A 58 17.62 -14.92 -10.65
CA ALA A 58 17.69 -14.81 -12.11
C ALA A 58 18.68 -13.72 -12.58
N LEU A 59 18.66 -12.54 -11.96
CA LEU A 59 19.61 -11.46 -12.26
C LEU A 59 21.05 -11.84 -11.91
N SER A 60 21.26 -12.52 -10.79
CA SER A 60 22.60 -12.97 -10.40
C SER A 60 23.14 -14.03 -11.35
N ALA A 61 22.29 -14.93 -11.83
CA ALA A 61 22.66 -15.96 -12.80
C ALA A 61 23.09 -15.36 -14.16
N ASP A 62 22.53 -14.22 -14.55
CA ASP A 62 22.86 -13.48 -15.76
C ASP A 62 24.06 -12.50 -15.56
N GLY A 63 24.71 -12.54 -14.39
CA GLY A 63 25.86 -11.69 -14.04
C GLY A 63 25.50 -10.26 -13.63
N ALA A 64 24.22 -9.91 -13.56
CA ALA A 64 23.71 -8.58 -13.21
C ALA A 64 23.60 -8.38 -11.68
N PHE A 65 24.66 -8.66 -10.93
CA PHE A 65 24.67 -8.64 -9.45
C PHE A 65 24.28 -7.29 -8.85
N GLY A 66 24.70 -6.17 -9.46
CA GLY A 66 24.33 -4.82 -9.02
C GLY A 66 22.82 -4.58 -9.09
N THR A 67 22.20 -4.96 -10.22
CA THR A 67 20.75 -4.85 -10.43
C THR A 67 19.98 -5.82 -9.52
N ALA A 68 20.52 -7.01 -9.24
CA ALA A 68 19.95 -7.94 -8.27
C ALA A 68 19.92 -7.33 -6.86
N GLY A 69 21.04 -6.78 -6.39
CA GLY A 69 21.13 -6.12 -5.09
C GLY A 69 20.18 -4.92 -4.98
N MET A 70 20.09 -4.11 -6.04
CA MET A 70 19.18 -2.97 -6.11
C MET A 70 17.71 -3.42 -6.04
N TYR A 71 17.35 -4.52 -6.71
CA TYR A 71 15.99 -5.08 -6.64
C TYR A 71 15.65 -5.54 -5.22
N ALA A 72 16.55 -6.28 -4.57
CA ALA A 72 16.36 -6.75 -3.20
C ALA A 72 16.19 -5.57 -2.23
N LEU A 73 17.07 -4.56 -2.34
CA LEU A 73 17.03 -3.36 -1.52
C LEU A 73 15.72 -2.60 -1.70
N LEU A 74 15.31 -2.33 -2.94
CA LEU A 74 14.08 -1.58 -3.19
C LEU A 74 12.85 -2.35 -2.75
N ALA A 75 12.79 -3.66 -2.95
CA ALA A 75 11.69 -4.47 -2.42
C ALA A 75 11.62 -4.39 -0.88
N ALA A 76 12.76 -4.53 -0.20
CA ALA A 76 12.84 -4.45 1.26
C ALA A 76 12.44 -3.06 1.80
N VAL A 77 12.98 -1.99 1.21
CA VAL A 77 12.65 -0.61 1.58
C VAL A 77 11.18 -0.32 1.32
N SER A 78 10.60 -0.84 0.24
CA SER A 78 9.19 -0.66 -0.08
C SER A 78 8.27 -1.33 0.93
N LEU A 79 8.55 -2.58 1.30
CA LEU A 79 7.81 -3.28 2.34
C LEU A 79 7.99 -2.59 3.70
N GLY A 80 9.21 -2.16 4.01
CA GLY A 80 9.52 -1.40 5.21
C GLY A 80 8.75 -0.08 5.28
N LEU A 81 8.64 0.65 4.17
CA LEU A 81 7.87 1.88 4.07
C LEU A 81 6.37 1.62 4.31
N ILE A 82 5.81 0.59 3.67
CA ILE A 82 4.40 0.21 3.86
C ILE A 82 4.13 -0.07 5.34
N ALA A 83 4.97 -0.91 5.96
CA ALA A 83 4.83 -1.27 7.37
C ALA A 83 5.02 -0.06 8.30
N ALA A 84 6.04 0.77 8.05
CA ALA A 84 6.33 1.95 8.87
C ALA A 84 5.22 3.00 8.79
N LEU A 85 4.68 3.26 7.59
CA LEU A 85 3.57 4.21 7.45
C LEU A 85 2.25 3.66 7.98
N ALA A 86 2.00 2.35 7.86
CA ALA A 86 0.87 1.71 8.53
C ALA A 86 0.96 1.84 10.06
N ALA A 87 2.11 1.50 10.65
CA ALA A 87 2.34 1.62 12.08
C ALA A 87 2.26 3.09 12.55
N GLY A 88 2.88 4.00 11.81
CA GLY A 88 2.83 5.44 12.08
C GLY A 88 1.42 6.00 11.97
N GLY A 89 0.65 5.58 10.96
CA GLY A 89 -0.75 5.95 10.83
C GLY A 89 -1.60 5.46 12.00
N PHE A 90 -1.45 4.19 12.38
CA PHE A 90 -2.14 3.64 13.55
C PHE A 90 -1.81 4.41 14.83
N ALA A 91 -0.52 4.63 15.12
CA ALA A 91 -0.08 5.38 16.29
C ALA A 91 -0.62 6.81 16.29
N TRP A 92 -0.62 7.48 15.14
CA TRP A 92 -1.19 8.81 14.99
C TRP A 92 -2.70 8.83 15.29
N GLY A 93 -3.46 7.89 14.73
CA GLY A 93 -4.89 7.76 14.98
C GLY A 93 -5.21 7.51 16.46
N VAL A 94 -4.41 6.69 17.13
CA VAL A 94 -4.50 6.43 18.58
C VAL A 94 -4.25 7.70 19.40
N LEU A 95 -3.17 8.44 19.08
CA LEU A 95 -2.72 9.57 19.88
C LEU A 95 -3.56 10.83 19.71
N PHE A 96 -3.98 11.14 18.49
CA PHE A 96 -4.61 12.43 18.19
C PHE A 96 -6.14 12.39 18.19
N LYS A 97 -6.75 11.20 18.36
CA LYS A 97 -8.21 10.97 18.45
C LYS A 97 -9.02 11.86 17.49
N SER A 98 -8.43 12.14 16.34
CA SER A 98 -8.91 13.15 15.41
C SER A 98 -10.00 12.55 14.53
N GLU A 99 -10.59 13.38 13.68
CA GLU A 99 -11.53 12.90 12.67
C GLU A 99 -10.88 11.84 11.78
N THR A 100 -11.68 10.84 11.37
CA THR A 100 -11.25 9.87 10.36
C THR A 100 -10.79 10.58 9.11
N GLU A 101 -9.63 10.18 8.60
CA GLU A 101 -9.02 10.80 7.44
C GLU A 101 -9.66 10.23 6.18
N LEU A 102 -9.55 8.92 5.90
CA LEU A 102 -10.05 8.34 4.66
C LEU A 102 -11.51 7.90 4.77
N GLY A 103 -11.86 7.32 5.91
CA GLY A 103 -13.08 6.62 6.26
C GLY A 103 -13.03 5.13 5.96
N LEU A 104 -13.63 4.34 6.85
CA LEU A 104 -13.69 2.88 6.79
C LEU A 104 -14.40 2.40 5.52
N ASP A 105 -15.48 3.05 5.08
CA ASP A 105 -16.16 2.70 3.82
C ASP A 105 -15.26 2.85 2.59
N LYS A 106 -14.53 3.97 2.54
CA LYS A 106 -13.60 4.26 1.45
C LYS A 106 -12.36 3.38 1.54
N ALA A 107 -11.87 3.09 2.74
CA ALA A 107 -10.79 2.13 2.99
C ALA A 107 -11.14 0.74 2.43
N VAL A 108 -12.32 0.23 2.76
CA VAL A 108 -12.82 -1.06 2.28
C VAL A 108 -13.02 -1.03 0.77
N SER A 109 -13.58 0.05 0.22
CA SER A 109 -13.74 0.22 -1.23
C SER A 109 -12.38 0.23 -1.95
N TYR A 110 -11.39 0.95 -1.44
CA TYR A 110 -10.02 0.95 -1.99
C TYR A 110 -9.35 -0.41 -1.87
N ALA A 111 -9.47 -1.09 -0.73
CA ALA A 111 -8.95 -2.45 -0.57
C ALA A 111 -9.62 -3.42 -1.55
N THR A 112 -10.92 -3.28 -1.77
CA THR A 112 -11.69 -4.08 -2.74
C THR A 112 -11.25 -3.79 -4.18
N ILE A 113 -11.09 -2.52 -4.55
CA ILE A 113 -10.61 -2.12 -5.88
C ILE A 113 -9.18 -2.61 -6.11
N LEU A 114 -8.30 -2.50 -5.11
CA LEU A 114 -6.93 -3.03 -5.19
C LEU A 114 -6.94 -4.56 -5.35
N ALA A 115 -7.76 -5.26 -4.57
CA ALA A 115 -7.94 -6.71 -4.69
C ALA A 115 -8.49 -7.10 -6.08
N LEU A 116 -9.42 -6.33 -6.62
CA LEU A 116 -9.98 -6.54 -7.96
C LEU A 116 -8.96 -6.28 -9.05
N LEU A 117 -8.22 -5.16 -9.00
CA LEU A 117 -7.15 -4.85 -9.94
C LEU A 117 -6.06 -5.93 -9.91
N TYR A 118 -5.72 -6.40 -8.71
CA TYR A 118 -4.82 -7.53 -8.54
C TYR A 118 -5.38 -8.82 -9.15
N ALA A 119 -6.66 -9.15 -8.92
CA ALA A 119 -7.32 -10.31 -9.48
C ALA A 119 -7.41 -10.24 -11.01
N VAL A 120 -7.72 -9.08 -11.58
CA VAL A 120 -7.74 -8.82 -13.03
C VAL A 120 -6.33 -8.94 -13.62
N GLY A 121 -5.32 -8.38 -12.97
CA GLY A 121 -3.92 -8.54 -13.36
C GLY A 121 -3.52 -10.02 -13.39
N LYS A 122 -3.81 -10.76 -12.31
CA LYS A 122 -3.58 -12.22 -12.24
C LYS A 122 -4.31 -12.98 -13.34
N THR A 123 -5.57 -12.67 -13.58
CA THR A 123 -6.40 -13.38 -14.57
C THR A 123 -5.90 -13.11 -15.98
N THR A 124 -5.58 -11.85 -16.28
CA THR A 124 -5.03 -11.44 -17.59
C THR A 124 -3.68 -12.09 -17.84
N GLU A 125 -2.82 -12.18 -16.83
CA GLU A 125 -1.50 -12.83 -16.96
C GLU A 125 -1.59 -14.34 -17.13
N VAL A 126 -2.44 -15.02 -16.36
CA VAL A 126 -2.74 -16.45 -16.55
C VAL A 126 -3.30 -16.69 -17.97
N LEU A 127 -4.19 -15.82 -18.43
CA LEU A 127 -4.78 -15.90 -19.76
C LEU A 127 -3.75 -15.64 -20.87
N MET A 128 -2.85 -14.67 -20.70
CA MET A 128 -1.75 -14.41 -21.63
C MET A 128 -0.76 -15.57 -21.71
N HIS A 129 -0.47 -16.25 -20.59
CA HIS A 129 0.31 -17.49 -20.61
C HIS A 129 -0.42 -18.65 -21.27
N ALA A 130 -1.74 -18.72 -21.12
CA ALA A 130 -2.54 -19.78 -21.71
C ALA A 130 -2.77 -19.59 -23.23
N LEU A 131 -2.79 -18.34 -23.73
CA LEU A 131 -3.21 -18.01 -25.10
C LEU A 131 -2.08 -17.84 -26.14
N ALA A 132 -0.82 -17.63 -25.76
CA ALA A 132 0.30 -17.46 -26.72
C ALA A 132 1.61 -18.02 -26.13
N ALA A 133 2.26 -19.06 -26.69
CA ALA A 133 2.87 -19.21 -28.04
C ALA A 133 4.26 -18.57 -28.14
N ASN A 134 5.33 -19.39 -28.10
CA ASN A 134 6.71 -19.12 -28.56
C ASN A 134 7.28 -17.70 -28.33
N MET A 135 7.03 -17.07 -27.18
CA MET A 135 7.79 -15.89 -26.77
C MET A 135 9.04 -16.34 -25.99
N PRO A 136 10.20 -15.64 -26.13
CA PRO A 136 11.34 -15.88 -25.24
C PRO A 136 10.87 -15.75 -23.78
N SER A 137 11.37 -16.63 -22.90
CA SER A 137 10.72 -17.04 -21.65
C SER A 137 10.27 -15.94 -20.67
N GLY A 138 10.69 -14.69 -20.84
CA GLY A 138 10.23 -13.55 -20.03
C GLY A 138 9.59 -12.37 -20.77
N GLY A 139 9.49 -12.37 -22.11
CA GLY A 139 8.86 -11.28 -22.87
C GLY A 139 9.30 -9.86 -22.45
N ILE A 140 8.37 -8.90 -22.43
CA ILE A 140 8.61 -7.54 -21.90
C ILE A 140 8.91 -7.56 -20.38
N GLN A 141 8.39 -8.55 -19.65
CA GLN A 141 8.62 -8.71 -18.21
C GLN A 141 10.05 -9.16 -17.84
N ALA A 142 10.87 -9.55 -18.82
CA ALA A 142 12.28 -9.86 -18.65
C ALA A 142 13.14 -8.60 -18.45
N MET A 143 12.59 -7.40 -18.64
CA MET A 143 13.29 -6.13 -18.50
C MET A 143 13.21 -5.63 -17.04
N PRO A 144 14.33 -5.55 -16.31
CA PRO A 144 14.33 -5.08 -14.92
C PRO A 144 13.76 -3.67 -14.73
N GLY A 145 13.92 -2.79 -15.71
CA GLY A 145 13.45 -1.41 -15.68
C GLY A 145 11.94 -1.29 -15.50
N LEU A 146 11.16 -2.13 -16.19
CA LEU A 146 9.70 -2.13 -16.08
C LEU A 146 9.21 -2.59 -14.70
N TRP A 147 10.04 -3.36 -14.02
CA TRP A 147 9.75 -3.79 -12.66
C TRP A 147 10.01 -2.71 -11.64
N PHE A 148 11.06 -1.92 -11.78
CA PHE A 148 11.24 -0.73 -10.96
C PHE A 148 10.13 0.30 -11.23
N ALA A 149 9.74 0.47 -12.50
CA ALA A 149 8.66 1.38 -12.91
C ALA A 149 7.29 0.97 -12.36
N THR A 150 7.07 -0.30 -12.01
CA THR A 150 5.82 -0.77 -11.38
C THR A 150 5.94 -0.85 -9.86
N LEU A 151 7.07 -1.29 -9.33
CA LEU A 151 7.33 -1.43 -7.90
C LEU A 151 7.28 -0.08 -7.18
N ILE A 152 8.00 0.94 -7.67
CA ILE A 152 8.13 2.22 -6.97
C ILE A 152 6.77 2.94 -6.84
N PRO A 153 5.98 3.13 -7.92
CA PRO A 153 4.69 3.81 -7.80
C PRO A 153 3.67 2.98 -7.01
N SER A 154 3.66 1.66 -7.16
CA SER A 154 2.73 0.81 -6.41
C SER A 154 3.06 0.79 -4.91
N ALA A 155 4.34 0.71 -4.53
CA ALA A 155 4.77 0.83 -3.14
C ALA A 155 4.37 2.18 -2.53
N ALA A 156 4.55 3.27 -3.27
CA ALA A 156 4.15 4.61 -2.87
C ALA A 156 2.64 4.69 -2.57
N ILE A 157 1.80 4.25 -3.52
CA ILE A 157 0.34 4.25 -3.39
C ILE A 157 -0.10 3.36 -2.22
N LEU A 158 0.44 2.15 -2.12
CA LEU A 158 0.10 1.19 -1.07
C LEU A 158 0.50 1.69 0.31
N SER A 159 1.67 2.32 0.46
CA SER A 159 2.13 2.86 1.74
C SER A 159 1.21 3.99 2.21
N ARG A 160 0.81 4.88 1.31
CA ARG A 160 -0.14 5.95 1.61
C ARG A 160 -1.49 5.40 2.03
N LEU A 161 -2.02 4.43 1.30
CA LEU A 161 -3.30 3.80 1.63
C LEU A 161 -3.22 3.08 2.98
N ALA A 162 -2.17 2.28 3.21
CA ALA A 162 -1.96 1.57 4.46
C ALA A 162 -1.92 2.54 5.65
N ALA A 163 -1.23 3.69 5.52
CA ALA A 163 -1.19 4.72 6.56
C ALA A 163 -2.57 5.28 6.91
N LEU A 164 -3.38 5.59 5.88
CA LEU A 164 -4.69 6.18 6.06
C LEU A 164 -5.70 5.18 6.64
N VAL A 165 -5.68 3.93 6.17
CA VAL A 165 -6.52 2.86 6.72
C VAL A 165 -6.14 2.56 8.17
N ALA A 166 -4.85 2.46 8.46
CA ALA A 166 -4.36 2.18 9.80
C ALA A 166 -4.66 3.33 10.77
N HIS A 167 -4.59 4.59 10.32
CA HIS A 167 -5.02 5.76 11.08
C HIS A 167 -6.48 5.64 11.51
N ASP A 168 -7.39 5.37 10.58
CA ASP A 168 -8.82 5.30 10.89
C ASP A 168 -9.14 4.11 11.80
N LEU A 169 -8.44 2.99 11.63
CA LEU A 169 -8.52 1.86 12.55
C LEU A 169 -8.02 2.23 13.96
N GLY A 170 -6.92 2.97 14.08
CA GLY A 170 -6.38 3.44 15.35
C GLY A 170 -7.36 4.33 16.13
N VAL A 171 -7.97 5.30 15.43
CA VAL A 171 -9.03 6.15 15.99
C VAL A 171 -10.19 5.29 16.50
N PHE A 172 -10.63 4.33 15.69
CA PHE A 172 -11.74 3.46 16.05
C PHE A 172 -11.46 2.59 17.29
N VAL A 173 -10.27 1.97 17.34
CA VAL A 173 -9.86 1.11 18.46
C VAL A 173 -9.81 1.91 19.76
N VAL A 174 -9.22 3.10 19.75
CA VAL A 174 -9.18 3.95 20.96
C VAL A 174 -10.57 4.33 21.44
N LEU A 175 -11.45 4.76 20.52
CA LEU A 175 -12.83 5.11 20.89
C LEU A 175 -13.62 3.91 21.44
N ALA A 176 -13.37 2.70 20.92
CA ALA A 176 -14.00 1.47 21.42
C ALA A 176 -13.48 1.08 22.83
N VAL A 177 -12.18 1.22 23.06
CA VAL A 177 -11.53 0.86 24.34
C VAL A 177 -11.91 1.84 25.44
N GLU A 178 -11.73 3.14 25.20
CA GLU A 178 -12.09 4.19 26.18
C GLU A 178 -13.59 4.20 26.43
N GLY A 179 -14.38 4.09 25.34
CA GLY A 179 -15.82 3.94 25.33
C GLY A 179 -16.59 4.95 26.18
N GLU A 180 -16.10 6.18 26.20
CA GLU A 180 -16.88 7.33 26.64
C GLU A 180 -18.10 7.51 25.71
N PRO A 181 -19.34 7.40 26.21
CA PRO A 181 -20.55 7.48 25.38
C PRO A 181 -20.66 8.81 24.64
N ALA A 182 -20.21 9.90 25.27
CA ALA A 182 -20.18 11.23 24.68
C ALA A 182 -19.22 11.30 23.48
N ALA A 183 -18.00 10.76 23.61
CA ALA A 183 -17.02 10.73 22.53
C ALA A 183 -17.50 9.88 21.34
N LEU A 184 -18.11 8.72 21.60
CA LEU A 184 -18.72 7.86 20.58
C LEU A 184 -19.89 8.53 19.87
N SER A 185 -20.74 9.25 20.61
CA SER A 185 -21.87 9.99 20.03
C SER A 185 -21.42 11.18 19.18
N ALA A 186 -20.41 11.93 19.63
CA ALA A 186 -19.82 13.03 18.87
C ALA A 186 -19.10 12.52 17.61
N PHE A 187 -18.43 11.38 17.70
CA PHE A 187 -17.83 10.72 16.54
C PHE A 187 -18.88 10.25 15.53
N ALA A 188 -19.98 9.67 16.00
CA ALA A 188 -21.10 9.28 15.14
C ALA A 188 -21.68 10.51 14.43
N ALA A 189 -22.03 11.58 15.16
CA ALA A 189 -22.60 12.79 14.59
C ALA A 189 -21.69 13.43 13.53
N ARG A 190 -20.39 13.56 13.81
CA ARG A 190 -19.41 14.08 12.84
C ARG A 190 -19.26 13.18 11.60
N SER A 191 -19.31 11.86 11.79
CA SER A 191 -19.25 10.91 10.67
C SER A 191 -20.50 11.00 9.80
N GLU A 192 -21.68 11.14 10.40
CA GLU A 192 -22.94 11.34 9.69
C GLU A 192 -22.96 12.64 8.90
N GLU A 193 -22.49 13.74 9.49
CA GLU A 193 -22.42 15.05 8.83
C GLU A 193 -21.49 15.03 7.60
N ARG A 194 -20.33 14.39 7.70
CA ARG A 194 -19.35 14.37 6.60
C ARG A 194 -19.58 13.28 5.55
N ARG A 195 -20.08 12.12 5.97
CA ARG A 195 -20.08 10.89 5.15
C ARG A 195 -21.47 10.30 4.97
N GLY A 196 -22.48 10.89 5.61
CA GLY A 196 -23.85 10.43 5.59
C GLY A 196 -24.16 9.42 6.70
N ALA A 197 -25.46 9.31 6.99
CA ALA A 197 -26.00 8.42 8.02
C ALA A 197 -25.73 6.94 7.74
N ASP A 198 -25.45 6.55 6.49
CA ASP A 198 -25.23 5.16 6.11
C ASP A 198 -23.78 4.69 6.20
N SER A 199 -22.85 5.57 6.61
CA SER A 199 -21.44 5.21 6.71
C SER A 199 -21.18 4.08 7.73
N LEU A 200 -20.21 3.22 7.44
CA LEU A 200 -19.79 2.14 8.34
C LEU A 200 -19.38 2.70 9.72
N GLU A 201 -18.70 3.85 9.73
CA GLU A 201 -18.28 4.56 10.93
C GLU A 201 -19.48 4.94 11.81
N ALA A 202 -20.50 5.57 11.22
CA ALA A 202 -21.71 5.96 11.93
C ALA A 202 -22.52 4.73 12.42
N LYS A 203 -22.57 3.67 11.61
CA LYS A 203 -23.23 2.40 11.98
C LYS A 203 -22.50 1.70 13.14
N LEU A 204 -21.17 1.58 13.06
CA LEU A 204 -20.34 0.97 14.10
C LEU A 204 -20.39 1.77 15.39
N ALA A 205 -20.24 3.10 15.33
CA ALA A 205 -20.30 3.96 16.50
C ALA A 205 -21.66 3.86 17.21
N ARG A 206 -22.78 3.89 16.46
CA ARG A 206 -24.13 3.70 17.03
C ARG A 206 -24.29 2.32 17.65
N ARG A 207 -23.77 1.26 17.02
CA ARG A 207 -23.82 -0.10 17.56
C ARG A 207 -23.03 -0.22 18.86
N MET A 208 -21.84 0.37 18.95
CA MET A 208 -21.03 0.40 20.18
C MET A 208 -21.72 1.18 21.31
N THR A 209 -22.31 2.34 21.01
CA THR A 209 -23.09 3.10 21.99
C THR A 209 -24.29 2.31 22.51
N ARG A 210 -24.98 1.54 21.64
CA ARG A 210 -26.09 0.66 22.07
C ARG A 210 -25.60 -0.47 22.98
N LEU A 211 -24.53 -1.16 22.60
CA LEU A 211 -23.97 -2.28 23.37
C LEU A 211 -23.51 -1.86 24.78
N ARG A 212 -22.96 -0.65 24.94
CA ARG A 212 -22.58 -0.12 26.26
C ARG A 212 -23.75 0.38 27.10
N LYS A 213 -24.88 0.78 26.51
CA LYS A 213 -26.08 1.11 27.30
C LYS A 213 -26.76 -0.12 27.90
N THR A 214 -26.47 -1.30 27.37
CA THR A 214 -27.02 -2.58 27.81
C THR A 214 -26.11 -3.38 28.73
N ALA A 215 -24.86 -2.93 28.93
CA ALA A 215 -23.87 -3.53 29.83
C ALA A 215 -23.80 -2.71 31.13
#